data_AF-A0A820M118-F1
#
_entry.id   AF-A0A820M118-F1
#
_cell.length_a   1.000
_cell.length_b   1.000
_cell.length_c   1.000
_cell.angle_alpha   90.00
_cell.angle_beta   90.00
_cell.angle_gamma   90.00
#
_symmetry.space_group_name_H-M   'P 1'
#
loop_
_entity.id
_entity.type
_entity.pdbx_description
1 polymer ?
#
loop_
_entity_poly.entity_id
_entity_poly.type
_entity_poly.pdbx_seq_one_letter_code
_entity_poly.pdbx_strand_id
1 'polypeptide(L)'
;GFFINKTNPIDLHHIWDVEIINIHINRHFQSDVNLYYEYLKSLMFNKFLLTNETYNDYKKWIDESVSYVCKQVYLDDNNIKPDISRNFVLGEKYFNRNWPLIDQRLLQAGCRLALLLNQLSKNRSSKKFLPDTPLFIII
;
A
#
# COMPACT_ATOMS: atom_id res chain seq x y z
N GLY A 1 -23.92 -8.56 7.37
CA GLY A 1 -22.92 -8.22 6.35
C GLY A 1 -21.83 -7.43 6.99
N PHE A 2 -20.56 -7.78 6.75
CA PHE A 2 -19.41 -7.21 7.47
C PHE A 2 -19.22 -5.70 7.23
N PHE A 3 -19.55 -5.25 6.03
CA PHE A 3 -19.37 -3.86 5.59
C PHE A 3 -20.67 -3.06 5.58
N ILE A 4 -21.64 -3.43 6.42
CA ILE A 4 -22.95 -2.77 6.43
C ILE A 4 -23.31 -2.35 7.86
N ASN A 5 -23.22 -1.04 8.10
CA ASN A 5 -24.22 -0.36 8.91
C ASN A 5 -25.50 -0.30 8.05
N LYS A 6 -26.59 -0.95 8.47
CA LYS A 6 -27.79 -1.24 7.64
C LYS A 6 -28.50 -0.02 7.03
N THR A 7 -28.05 1.20 7.36
CA THR A 7 -28.70 2.45 7.01
C THR A 7 -28.00 3.25 5.92
N ASN A 8 -26.69 3.06 5.66
CA ASN A 8 -25.95 3.81 4.63
C ASN A 8 -25.06 2.87 3.80
N PRO A 9 -25.34 2.68 2.49
CA PRO A 9 -24.44 1.95 1.61
C PRO A 9 -23.12 2.73 1.49
N ILE A 10 -22.01 2.01 1.61
CA ILE A 10 -20.66 2.54 1.40
C ILE A 10 -20.12 2.04 0.07
N ASP A 11 -19.38 2.89 -0.63
CA ASP A 11 -18.79 2.51 -1.91
C ASP A 11 -17.56 1.60 -1.72
N LEU A 12 -17.24 0.83 -2.77
CA LEU A 12 -16.14 -0.14 -2.71
C LEU A 12 -14.77 0.52 -2.54
N HIS A 13 -14.60 1.76 -3.00
CA HIS A 13 -13.35 2.49 -2.83
C HIS A 13 -13.13 2.83 -1.35
N HIS A 14 -14.17 3.35 -0.69
CA HIS A 14 -14.17 3.62 0.75
C HIS A 14 -13.90 2.36 1.59
N ILE A 15 -14.39 1.20 1.14
CA ILE A 15 -14.10 -0.08 1.80
C ILE A 15 -12.59 -0.38 1.82
N TRP A 16 -11.88 -0.10 0.73
CA TRP A 16 -10.44 -0.33 0.60
C TRP A 16 -9.60 0.74 1.29
N ASP A 17 -10.05 1.99 1.19
CA ASP A 17 -9.32 3.13 1.76
C ASP A 17 -9.42 3.20 3.28
N VAL A 18 -10.54 2.74 3.86
CA VAL A 18 -10.87 2.99 5.26
C VAL A 18 -11.35 1.73 5.98
N GLU A 19 -12.40 1.07 5.49
CA GLU A 19 -13.12 0.09 6.31
C GLU A 19 -12.30 -1.16 6.63
N ILE A 20 -11.62 -1.76 5.66
CA ILE A 20 -10.83 -2.97 5.92
C ILE A 20 -9.73 -2.67 6.94
N ILE A 21 -9.07 -1.52 6.84
CA ILE A 21 -8.02 -1.10 7.78
C ILE A 21 -8.61 -0.92 9.18
N ASN A 22 -9.71 -0.18 9.31
CA ASN A 22 -10.36 0.07 10.59
C ASN A 22 -10.85 -1.22 11.25
N ILE A 23 -11.47 -2.12 10.48
CA ILE A 23 -11.92 -3.42 10.96
C ILE A 23 -10.73 -4.27 11.41
N HIS A 24 -9.62 -4.25 10.66
CA HIS A 24 -8.41 -4.99 11.01
C HIS A 24 -7.79 -4.48 12.32
N ILE A 25 -7.62 -3.16 12.45
CA ILE A 25 -7.13 -2.49 13.67
C ILE A 25 -8.03 -2.80 14.87
N ASN A 26 -9.35 -2.69 14.70
CA ASN A 26 -10.32 -2.96 15.76
C ASN A 26 -10.19 -4.41 16.28
N ARG A 27 -10.16 -5.39 15.36
CA ARG A 27 -10.24 -6.81 15.71
C ARG A 27 -8.93 -7.40 16.20
N HIS A 28 -7.82 -7.05 15.55
CA HIS A 28 -6.55 -7.72 15.76
C HIS A 28 -5.58 -6.89 16.61
N PHE A 29 -5.87 -5.60 16.81
CA PHE A 29 -4.97 -4.67 17.48
C PHE A 29 -5.67 -3.86 18.57
N GLN A 30 -6.80 -4.34 19.10
CA GLN A 30 -7.52 -3.70 20.22
C GLN A 30 -7.91 -2.24 19.94
N SER A 31 -8.13 -1.90 18.67
CA SER A 31 -8.32 -0.52 18.21
C SER A 31 -7.11 0.42 18.42
N ASP A 32 -5.94 -0.13 18.74
CA ASP A 32 -4.69 0.61 18.92
C ASP A 32 -3.88 0.61 17.61
N VAL A 33 -3.80 1.79 17.00
CA VAL A 33 -3.03 2.03 15.78
C VAL A 33 -1.53 1.80 15.99
N ASN A 34 -1.01 1.99 17.21
CA ASN A 34 0.40 1.77 17.51
C ASN A 34 0.75 0.27 17.47
N LEU A 35 -0.14 -0.59 17.94
CA LEU A 35 0.04 -2.04 17.84
C LEU A 35 0.04 -2.50 16.39
N TYR A 36 -0.85 -1.94 15.55
CA TYR A 36 -0.85 -2.21 14.12
C TYR A 36 0.42 -1.69 13.42
N TYR A 37 0.90 -0.51 13.80
CA TYR A 37 2.16 0.04 13.31
C TYR A 37 3.36 -0.86 13.64
N GLU A 38 3.51 -1.30 14.90
CA GLU A 38 4.60 -2.18 15.30
C GLU A 38 4.52 -3.56 14.61
N TYR A 39 3.30 -4.06 14.36
CA TYR A 39 3.09 -5.24 13.54
C TYR A 39 3.59 -5.05 12.11
N LEU A 40 3.14 -4.02 11.40
CA LEU A 40 3.61 -3.74 10.02
C LEU A 40 5.13 -3.57 9.97
N LYS A 41 5.69 -2.82 10.92
CA LYS A 41 7.14 -2.63 11.04
C LYS A 41 7.87 -3.96 11.26
N SER A 42 7.33 -4.87 12.07
CA SER A 42 7.91 -6.21 12.24
C SER A 42 7.90 -7.04 10.94
N LEU A 43 6.83 -6.95 10.14
CA LEU A 43 6.75 -7.61 8.83
C LEU A 43 7.83 -7.09 7.87
N MET A 44 8.10 -5.78 7.91
CA MET A 44 9.14 -5.16 7.08
C MET A 44 10.52 -5.76 7.34
N PHE A 45 10.86 -6.03 8.60
CA PHE A 45 12.15 -6.61 8.98
C PHE A 45 12.29 -8.09 8.58
N ASN A 46 11.18 -8.80 8.43
CA ASN A 46 11.16 -10.21 8.03
C ASN A 46 11.40 -10.45 6.53
N LYS A 47 11.68 -9.38 5.74
CA LYS A 47 12.21 -9.33 4.36
C LYS A 47 11.48 -10.12 3.26
N PHE A 48 10.58 -11.04 3.56
CA PHE A 48 9.94 -11.92 2.58
C PHE A 48 9.01 -11.17 1.62
N LEU A 49 8.41 -10.06 2.07
CA LEU A 49 7.39 -9.32 1.31
C LEU A 49 7.93 -8.21 0.41
N LEU A 50 9.22 -7.84 0.52
CA LEU A 50 9.76 -6.59 -0.05
C LEU A 50 10.98 -6.80 -0.96
N THR A 51 11.30 -8.04 -1.33
CA THR A 51 12.56 -8.42 -2.01
C THR A 51 12.80 -7.75 -3.37
N ASN A 52 11.84 -7.01 -3.92
CA ASN A 52 11.92 -6.43 -5.27
C ASN A 52 11.68 -4.91 -5.34
N GLU A 53 11.63 -4.20 -4.20
CA GLU A 53 11.53 -2.74 -4.16
C GLU A 53 12.92 -2.12 -4.31
N THR A 54 13.51 -2.23 -5.51
CA THR A 54 14.89 -1.76 -5.78
C THR A 54 14.95 -0.63 -6.80
N TYR A 55 13.83 -0.34 -7.49
CA TYR A 55 13.78 0.65 -8.55
C TYR A 55 12.47 1.45 -8.54
N ASN A 56 12.57 2.74 -8.84
CA ASN A 56 11.45 3.66 -8.92
C ASN A 56 10.82 3.59 -10.32
N ASP A 57 9.90 2.66 -10.51
CA ASP A 57 9.10 2.55 -11.74
C ASP A 57 7.61 2.68 -11.43
N TYR A 58 7.08 3.88 -11.66
CA TYR A 58 5.67 4.17 -11.47
C TYR A 58 4.77 3.30 -12.34
N LYS A 59 5.20 2.92 -13.55
CA LYS A 59 4.40 2.06 -14.45
C LYS A 59 4.18 0.70 -13.81
N LYS A 60 5.24 0.11 -13.25
CA LYS A 60 5.16 -1.13 -12.49
C LYS A 60 4.21 -1.02 -11.29
N TRP A 61 4.26 0.09 -10.55
CA TRP A 61 3.38 0.28 -9.39
C TRP A 61 1.90 0.38 -9.78
N ILE A 62 1.62 1.01 -10.92
CA ILE A 62 0.28 1.09 -11.53
C ILE A 62 -0.16 -0.30 -11.98
N ASP A 63 0.66 -1.02 -12.73
CA ASP A 63 0.35 -2.36 -13.25
C ASP A 63 0.06 -3.36 -12.12
N GLU A 64 0.83 -3.30 -11.03
CA GLU A 64 0.55 -4.08 -9.82
C GLU A 64 -0.83 -3.77 -9.24
N SER A 65 -1.17 -2.49 -9.09
CA SER A 65 -2.45 -2.05 -8.53
C SER A 65 -3.61 -2.51 -9.41
N VAL A 66 -3.50 -2.34 -10.73
CA VAL A 66 -4.50 -2.82 -11.71
C VAL A 66 -4.65 -4.34 -11.65
N SER A 67 -3.53 -5.08 -11.56
CA SER A 67 -3.53 -6.54 -11.44
C SER A 67 -4.31 -7.01 -10.21
N TYR A 68 -4.10 -6.40 -9.03
CA TYR A 68 -4.85 -6.73 -7.83
C TYR A 68 -6.33 -6.37 -7.93
N VAL A 69 -6.64 -5.21 -8.52
CA VAL A 69 -8.01 -4.78 -8.75
C VAL A 69 -8.79 -5.78 -9.59
N CYS A 70 -8.22 -6.19 -10.73
CA CYS A 70 -8.84 -7.14 -11.64
C CYS A 70 -8.99 -8.54 -11.04
N LYS A 71 -8.03 -8.98 -10.21
CA LYS A 71 -8.01 -10.35 -9.67
C LYS A 71 -8.80 -10.52 -8.39
N GLN A 72 -9.05 -9.45 -7.63
CA GLN A 72 -9.44 -9.61 -6.23
C GLN A 72 -10.43 -8.56 -5.72
N VAL A 73 -10.21 -7.27 -6.01
CA VAL A 73 -11.00 -6.16 -5.44
C VAL A 73 -12.48 -6.27 -5.81
N TYR A 74 -12.77 -6.53 -7.08
CA TYR A 74 -14.14 -6.57 -7.61
C TYR A 74 -14.83 -7.93 -7.49
N LEU A 75 -14.33 -8.84 -6.65
CA LEU A 75 -14.92 -10.16 -6.45
C LEU A 75 -15.54 -10.26 -5.05
N ASP A 76 -16.73 -10.84 -4.92
CA ASP A 76 -17.38 -11.06 -3.63
C ASP A 76 -16.75 -12.21 -2.80
N ASP A 77 -17.42 -12.62 -1.73
CA ASP A 77 -17.03 -13.76 -0.88
C ASP A 77 -16.97 -15.11 -1.62
N ASN A 78 -17.65 -15.24 -2.76
CA ASN A 78 -17.71 -16.44 -3.58
C ASN A 78 -16.81 -16.35 -4.81
N ASN A 79 -15.96 -15.31 -4.90
CA ASN A 79 -15.11 -15.00 -6.05
C ASN A 79 -15.91 -14.69 -7.33
N ILE A 80 -17.11 -14.14 -7.18
CA ILE A 80 -17.99 -13.75 -8.29
C ILE A 80 -18.02 -12.21 -8.37
N LYS A 81 -18.05 -11.67 -9.59
CA LYS A 81 -18.22 -10.23 -9.80
C LYS A 81 -19.65 -9.83 -9.35
N PRO A 82 -19.82 -8.94 -8.36
CA PRO A 82 -21.13 -8.50 -7.93
C PRO A 82 -21.89 -7.80 -9.06
N ASP A 83 -23.21 -7.94 -9.05
CA ASP A 83 -24.09 -7.13 -9.88
C ASP A 83 -24.11 -5.69 -9.33
N ILE A 84 -23.40 -4.79 -10.01
CA ILE A 84 -23.26 -3.37 -9.63
C ILE A 84 -24.59 -2.60 -9.69
N SER A 85 -25.64 -3.16 -10.30
CA SER A 85 -26.98 -2.55 -10.31
C SER A 85 -27.73 -2.75 -8.99
N ARG A 86 -27.17 -3.53 -8.05
CA ARG A 86 -27.80 -3.87 -6.76
C ARG A 86 -26.83 -3.68 -5.62
N ASN A 87 -27.38 -3.39 -4.44
CA ASN A 87 -26.61 -3.46 -3.21
C ASN A 87 -26.21 -4.92 -2.95
N PHE A 88 -24.92 -5.14 -2.69
CA PHE A 88 -24.38 -6.44 -2.32
C PHE A 88 -23.69 -6.36 -0.96
N VAL A 89 -23.49 -7.53 -0.36
CA VAL A 89 -22.90 -7.64 0.96
C VAL A 89 -21.53 -8.29 0.83
N LEU A 90 -20.51 -7.56 1.25
CA LEU A 90 -19.19 -8.13 1.47
C LEU A 90 -19.11 -8.70 2.89
N GLY A 91 -18.53 -9.88 3.00
CA GLY A 91 -18.49 -10.70 4.19
C GLY A 91 -17.08 -10.96 4.69
N GLU A 92 -16.98 -11.97 5.54
CA GLU A 92 -15.74 -12.36 6.19
C GLU A 92 -14.71 -12.93 5.22
N LYS A 93 -15.13 -13.66 4.19
CA LYS A 93 -14.19 -14.21 3.20
C LYS A 93 -13.57 -13.08 2.39
N TYR A 94 -14.36 -12.08 2.03
CA TYR A 94 -13.86 -10.86 1.40
C TYR A 94 -12.84 -10.16 2.30
N PHE A 95 -13.19 -9.92 3.57
CA PHE A 95 -12.28 -9.27 4.52
C PHE A 95 -10.96 -10.05 4.67
N ASN A 96 -11.03 -11.35 4.99
CA ASN A 96 -9.88 -12.21 5.24
C ASN A 96 -8.95 -12.35 4.03
N ARG A 97 -9.50 -12.32 2.82
CA ARG A 97 -8.72 -12.35 1.58
C ARG A 97 -7.98 -11.03 1.33
N ASN A 98 -8.56 -9.90 1.71
CA ASN A 98 -8.09 -8.57 1.30
C ASN A 98 -7.19 -7.85 2.32
N TRP A 99 -7.38 -8.04 3.63
CA TRP A 99 -6.54 -7.34 4.62
C TRP A 99 -5.02 -7.64 4.47
N PRO A 100 -4.56 -8.87 4.17
CA PRO A 100 -3.12 -9.13 4.03
C PRO A 100 -2.51 -8.39 2.82
N LEU A 101 -3.32 -8.21 1.77
CA LEU A 101 -2.90 -7.45 0.59
C LEU A 101 -2.79 -5.96 0.92
N ILE A 102 -3.71 -5.41 1.71
CA ILE A 102 -3.65 -4.01 2.15
C ILE A 102 -2.38 -3.77 2.97
N ASP A 103 -2.05 -4.64 3.92
CA ASP A 103 -0.81 -4.57 4.69
C ASP A 103 0.42 -4.58 3.76
N GLN A 104 0.44 -5.48 2.78
CA GLN A 104 1.51 -5.54 1.78
C GLN A 104 1.64 -4.22 1.01
N ARG A 105 0.53 -3.63 0.54
CA ARG A 105 0.55 -2.38 -0.23
C ARG A 105 1.00 -1.19 0.61
N LEU A 106 0.60 -1.12 1.88
CA LEU A 106 1.08 -0.09 2.82
C LEU A 106 2.60 -0.17 3.00
N LEU A 107 3.13 -1.38 3.21
CA LEU A 107 4.57 -1.60 3.34
C LEU A 107 5.33 -1.24 2.06
N GLN A 108 4.85 -1.69 0.90
CA GLN A 108 5.45 -1.35 -0.40
C GLN A 108 5.48 0.17 -0.62
N ALA A 109 4.38 0.87 -0.33
CA ALA A 109 4.30 2.33 -0.49
C ALA A 109 5.30 3.05 0.42
N GLY A 110 5.43 2.64 1.69
CA GLY A 110 6.42 3.20 2.62
C GLY A 110 7.86 3.02 2.13
N CYS A 111 8.22 1.82 1.66
CA CYS A 111 9.54 1.55 1.10
C CYS A 111 9.82 2.37 -0.17
N ARG A 112 8.88 2.42 -1.10
CA ARG A 112 8.99 3.19 -2.36
C ARG A 112 9.17 4.67 -2.10
N LEU A 113 8.41 5.23 -1.15
CA LEU A 113 8.56 6.61 -0.74
C LEU A 113 9.96 6.87 -0.16
N ALA A 114 10.45 6.00 0.73
CA ALA A 114 11.79 6.12 1.29
C ALA A 114 12.88 6.07 0.21
N LEU A 115 12.74 5.19 -0.79
CA LEU A 115 13.66 5.10 -1.93
C LEU A 115 13.65 6.37 -2.79
N LEU A 116 12.47 6.90 -3.11
CA LEU A 116 12.32 8.17 -3.82
C LEU A 116 13.02 9.31 -3.08
N LEU A 117 12.77 9.45 -1.78
CA LEU A 117 13.38 10.50 -0.95
C LEU A 117 14.90 10.34 -0.88
N ASN A 118 15.41 9.12 -0.76
CA ASN A 118 16.85 8.83 -0.77
C ASN A 118 17.51 9.21 -2.11
N GLN A 119 16.87 8.92 -3.24
CA GLN A 119 17.36 9.33 -4.56
C GLN A 119 17.36 10.86 -4.72
N LEU A 120 16.29 11.53 -4.32
CA LEU A 120 16.19 12.99 -4.36
C LEU A 120 17.27 13.65 -3.49
N SER A 121 17.55 13.10 -2.31
CA SER A 121 18.60 13.57 -1.42
C SER A 121 19.99 13.42 -2.06
N LYS A 122 20.31 12.24 -2.61
CA LYS A 122 21.59 12.00 -3.33
C LYS A 122 21.78 12.96 -4.50
N ASN A 123 20.74 13.17 -5.31
CA ASN A 123 20.78 14.09 -6.45
C ASN A 123 20.95 15.56 -6.04
N ARG A 124 20.47 15.96 -4.84
CA ARG A 124 20.76 17.28 -4.28
C ARG A 124 22.20 17.40 -3.81
N SER A 125 22.76 16.36 -3.18
CA SER A 125 24.16 16.36 -2.75
C SER A 125 25.15 16.37 -3.92
N SER A 126 24.85 15.70 -5.04
CA SER A 126 25.71 15.74 -6.24
C SER A 126 25.69 17.10 -6.96
N LYS A 127 24.59 17.86 -6.86
CA LYS A 127 24.51 19.24 -7.37
C LYS A 127 25.28 20.28 -6.54
N LYS A 128 25.80 19.93 -5.36
CA LYS A 128 26.60 20.83 -4.51
C LYS A 128 28.10 20.84 -4.81
N PHE A 129 28.58 20.06 -5.78
CA PHE A 129 29.99 20.07 -6.21
C PHE A 129 30.11 20.41 -7.70
N LEU A 130 30.09 21.72 -7.98
CA LEU A 130 30.80 22.33 -9.09
C LEU A 130 31.53 23.53 -8.50
N PRO A 131 32.78 23.39 -8.01
CA PRO A 131 33.63 24.55 -7.91
C PRO A 131 34.04 24.90 -9.36
N ASP A 132 33.38 25.93 -9.90
CA ASP A 132 33.90 26.68 -11.04
C ASP A 132 35.24 27.30 -10.63
N THR A 133 36.30 26.51 -10.72
CA THR A 133 37.67 27.01 -10.63
C THR A 133 38.49 26.33 -11.72
N PRO A 134 39.06 27.10 -12.66
CA PRO A 134 39.91 26.54 -13.69
C PRO A 134 41.14 25.92 -13.04
N LEU A 135 41.45 24.67 -13.42
CA LEU A 135 42.76 24.07 -13.15
C LEU A 135 43.83 24.95 -13.84
N PHE A 136 44.48 25.81 -13.08
CA PHE A 136 45.79 26.33 -13.48
C PHE A 136 46.83 25.26 -13.15
N ILE A 137 47.35 24.64 -14.21
CA ILE A 137 48.63 23.95 -14.21
C ILE A 137 49.70 25.00 -13.92
N ILE A 138 50.53 24.79 -12.90
CA ILE A 138 51.88 25.36 -12.84
C ILE A 138 52.84 24.25 -12.38
N ILE A 139 53.66 23.82 -13.36
CA ILE A 139 55.01 23.21 -13.38
C ILE A 139 55.42 22.34 -12.18
#